data_AF-A0A6G1RSE2-F1
#
_entry.id   AF-A0A6G1RSE2-F1
#
_cell.length_a   1.000
_cell.length_b   1.000
_cell.length_c   1.000
_cell.angle_alpha   90.00
_cell.angle_beta   90.00
_cell.angle_gamma   90.00
#
_symmetry.space_group_name_H-M   'P 1'
#
loop_
_entity.id
_entity.type
_entity.pdbx_description
1 polymer ?
#
loop_
_entity_poly.entity_id
_entity_poly.type
_entity_poly.pdbx_seq_one_letter_code
_entity_poly.pdbx_strand_id
1 'polypeptide(L)'
;FDNLPEKYWKKYQYAAKFAQLVRTKTPKVTFYTRYAKCMLMENSPNADVEICFYDGAKIHKTAGVTRVIEKSGKSFTLKGESEAGLKKEIQVYMDHANEGHRICLALESAVLKEEKRSENVPFFPIIVGRKPGNTESPQAVTPPLLDNTNSSKEVTALDRNLAASSAPVQTPNCTPPSEVSYEKSTFMINTAETMCSSVHQTECSPNSAQLLKSVFVKNVGWASQLTSGAVWVQFNDGSQLVAQAGVSSVTYTSPDGQTSRYGENDKLPEYIKEKLHCLSSILVMFTNPAGPH
;
A
#
# COMPACT_ATOMS: atom_id res chain seq x y z
N PHE A 1 -6.96 14.18 -29.57
CA PHE A 1 -5.73 14.65 -28.91
C PHE A 1 -4.83 15.36 -29.92
N ASP A 2 -4.69 14.79 -31.12
CA ASP A 2 -3.73 15.22 -32.14
C ASP A 2 -3.99 16.60 -32.75
N ASN A 3 -5.22 17.12 -32.65
CA ASN A 3 -5.58 18.46 -33.15
C ASN A 3 -5.51 19.55 -32.07
N LEU A 4 -4.96 19.27 -30.88
CA LEU A 4 -4.88 20.25 -29.80
C LEU A 4 -3.86 21.34 -30.16
N PRO A 5 -4.24 22.63 -30.21
CA PRO A 5 -3.29 23.72 -30.52
C PRO A 5 -2.14 23.81 -29.52
N GLU A 6 -0.93 24.10 -30.00
CA GLU A 6 0.31 24.13 -29.20
C GLU A 6 0.22 25.00 -27.95
N LYS A 7 -0.50 26.13 -28.04
CA LYS A 7 -0.73 27.04 -26.91
C LYS A 7 -1.38 26.38 -25.68
N TYR A 8 -2.03 25.22 -25.84
CA TYR A 8 -2.66 24.48 -24.75
C TYR A 8 -1.86 23.26 -24.28
N TRP A 9 -0.77 22.89 -24.95
CA TRP A 9 -0.02 21.67 -24.63
C TRP A 9 0.49 21.66 -23.20
N LYS A 10 1.01 22.79 -22.69
CA LYS A 10 1.46 22.90 -21.30
C LYS A 10 0.32 22.62 -20.31
N LYS A 11 -0.88 23.19 -20.54
CA LYS A 11 -2.05 22.99 -19.68
C LYS A 11 -2.48 21.52 -19.70
N TYR A 12 -2.51 20.91 -20.87
CA TYR A 12 -2.81 19.49 -21.01
C TYR A 12 -1.77 18.62 -20.30
N GLN A 13 -0.49 18.93 -20.42
CA GLN A 13 0.58 18.18 -19.75
C GLN A 13 0.44 18.22 -18.22
N TYR A 14 0.05 19.36 -17.64
CA TYR A 14 -0.25 19.44 -16.22
C TYR A 14 -1.43 18.55 -15.82
N ALA A 15 -2.53 18.62 -16.57
CA ALA A 15 -3.69 17.77 -16.33
C ALA A 15 -3.34 16.27 -16.43
N ALA A 16 -2.55 15.88 -17.42
CA ALA A 16 -2.09 14.51 -17.60
C ALA A 16 -1.19 14.04 -16.44
N LYS A 17 -0.23 14.87 -15.99
CA LYS A 17 0.62 14.56 -14.83
C LYS A 17 -0.19 14.44 -13.54
N PHE A 18 -1.18 15.32 -13.34
CA PHE A 18 -2.07 15.25 -12.19
C PHE A 18 -2.93 13.98 -12.21
N ALA A 19 -3.57 13.67 -13.34
CA ALA A 19 -4.34 12.45 -13.50
C ALA A 19 -3.47 11.21 -13.26
N GLN A 20 -2.22 11.19 -13.75
CA GLN A 20 -1.28 10.12 -13.50
C GLN A 20 -0.96 9.97 -12.01
N LEU A 21 -0.72 11.06 -11.29
CA LEU A 21 -0.50 11.05 -9.84
C LEU A 21 -1.73 10.55 -9.07
N VAL A 22 -2.93 10.96 -9.47
CA VAL A 22 -4.16 10.46 -8.84
C VAL A 22 -4.29 8.95 -9.05
N ARG A 23 -3.98 8.46 -10.26
CA ARG A 23 -4.02 7.02 -10.57
C ARG A 23 -3.04 6.19 -9.75
N THR A 24 -1.87 6.72 -9.39
CA THR A 24 -0.91 5.99 -8.51
C THR A 24 -1.37 5.88 -7.06
N LYS A 25 -2.42 6.61 -6.67
CA LYS A 25 -3.01 6.60 -5.32
C LYS A 25 -4.47 6.17 -5.26
N THR A 26 -5.04 5.76 -6.40
CA THR A 26 -6.41 5.30 -6.49
C THR A 26 -6.41 3.77 -6.58
N PRO A 27 -6.87 3.05 -5.54
CA PRO A 27 -6.93 1.59 -5.58
C PRO A 27 -7.94 1.10 -6.62
N LYS A 28 -7.47 0.23 -7.52
CA LYS A 28 -8.28 -0.51 -8.49
C LYS A 28 -8.72 -1.86 -7.94
N VAL A 29 -7.80 -2.58 -7.29
CA VAL A 29 -8.10 -3.85 -6.60
C VAL A 29 -7.63 -3.76 -5.16
N THR A 30 -8.55 -3.96 -4.21
CA THR A 30 -8.23 -4.15 -2.80
C THR A 30 -8.45 -5.60 -2.40
N PHE A 31 -7.41 -6.25 -1.88
CA PHE A 31 -7.47 -7.63 -1.41
C PHE A 31 -7.00 -7.70 0.05
N TYR A 32 -7.88 -8.18 0.93
CA TYR A 32 -7.55 -8.40 2.34
C TYR A 32 -7.06 -9.84 2.54
N THR A 33 -5.84 -9.98 3.04
CA THR A 33 -5.30 -11.26 3.52
C THR A 33 -5.42 -11.36 5.04
N ARG A 34 -4.96 -12.49 5.60
CA ARG A 34 -4.80 -12.67 7.04
C ARG A 34 -3.86 -11.63 7.68
N TYR A 35 -2.86 -11.15 6.93
CA TYR A 35 -1.76 -10.33 7.49
C TYR A 35 -1.72 -8.90 6.95
N ALA A 36 -2.34 -8.62 5.80
CA ALA A 36 -2.21 -7.33 5.13
C ALA A 36 -3.41 -6.96 4.26
N LYS A 37 -3.55 -5.66 4.01
CA LYS A 37 -4.36 -5.09 2.95
C LYS A 37 -3.47 -4.82 1.73
N CYS A 38 -3.70 -5.56 0.64
CA CYS A 38 -3.03 -5.37 -0.64
C CYS A 38 -3.88 -4.45 -1.54
N MET A 39 -3.26 -3.45 -2.16
CA MET A 39 -3.92 -2.44 -2.99
C MET A 39 -3.14 -2.28 -4.29
N LEU A 40 -3.71 -2.73 -5.40
CA LEU A 40 -3.21 -2.49 -6.76
C LEU A 40 -3.85 -1.21 -7.29
N MET A 41 -3.06 -0.29 -7.83
CA MET A 41 -3.50 1.06 -8.21
C MET A 41 -3.91 1.17 -9.69
N GLU A 42 -4.58 2.27 -10.06
CA GLU A 42 -5.12 2.54 -11.39
C GLU A 42 -4.08 2.87 -12.48
N ASN A 43 -2.79 3.04 -12.15
CA ASN A 43 -1.75 3.49 -13.06
C ASN A 43 -1.14 2.40 -13.98
N SER A 44 -1.96 1.42 -14.38
CA SER A 44 -1.63 0.40 -15.40
C SER A 44 -1.04 1.02 -16.69
N PRO A 45 -0.07 0.36 -17.37
CA PRO A 45 0.37 -1.04 -17.23
C PRO A 45 1.36 -1.31 -16.09
N ASN A 46 2.09 -0.29 -15.64
CA ASN A 46 3.04 -0.39 -14.53
C ASN A 46 2.36 0.05 -13.23
N ALA A 47 1.27 -0.63 -12.87
CA ALA A 47 0.48 -0.27 -11.71
C ALA A 47 1.30 -0.34 -10.42
N ASP A 48 1.17 0.69 -9.59
CA ASP A 48 1.78 0.71 -8.26
C ASP A 48 1.03 -0.27 -7.37
N VAL A 49 1.72 -0.91 -6.43
CA VAL A 49 1.10 -1.77 -5.43
C VAL A 49 1.54 -1.37 -4.03
N GLU A 50 0.59 -1.29 -3.12
CA GLU A 50 0.79 -1.03 -1.70
C GLU A 50 0.29 -2.21 -0.88
N ILE A 51 1.15 -2.73 0.00
CA ILE A 51 0.83 -3.80 0.92
C ILE A 51 1.00 -3.25 2.33
N CYS A 52 -0.13 -3.00 2.99
CA CYS A 52 -0.19 -2.48 4.35
C CYS A 52 -0.44 -3.64 5.31
N PHE A 53 0.59 -4.07 6.01
CA PHE A 53 0.49 -5.10 7.02
C PHE A 53 -0.21 -4.55 8.26
N TYR A 54 -0.97 -5.41 8.93
CA TYR A 54 -1.75 -4.99 10.09
C TYR A 54 -0.90 -4.66 11.32
N ASP A 55 0.35 -5.13 11.35
CA ASP A 55 1.34 -4.82 12.38
C ASP A 55 2.11 -3.50 12.14
N GLY A 56 1.72 -2.74 11.11
CA GLY A 56 2.28 -1.42 10.80
C GLY A 56 3.38 -1.43 9.75
N ALA A 57 3.92 -2.59 9.36
CA ALA A 57 4.83 -2.66 8.23
C ALA A 57 4.13 -2.31 6.90
N LYS A 58 4.87 -1.74 5.96
CA LYS A 58 4.35 -1.38 4.63
C LYS A 58 5.36 -1.67 3.55
N ILE A 59 4.89 -2.21 2.42
CA ILE A 59 5.69 -2.39 1.22
C ILE A 59 4.99 -1.66 0.07
N HIS A 60 5.72 -0.77 -0.60
CA HIS A 60 5.26 -0.06 -1.79
C HIS A 60 6.15 -0.43 -2.96
N LYS A 61 5.57 -0.94 -4.04
CA LYS A 61 6.30 -1.28 -5.26
C LYS A 61 5.82 -0.36 -6.38
N THR A 62 6.78 0.33 -7.00
CA THR A 62 6.58 1.26 -8.10
C THR A 62 7.67 0.97 -9.13
N ALA A 63 7.31 0.62 -10.37
CA ALA A 63 8.20 0.50 -11.54
C ALA A 63 9.72 0.33 -11.23
N GLY A 64 10.12 -0.84 -10.73
CA GLY A 64 11.53 -1.20 -10.47
C GLY A 64 12.12 -0.72 -9.13
N VAL A 65 11.31 -0.06 -8.30
CA VAL A 65 11.66 0.45 -6.97
C VAL A 65 10.71 -0.12 -5.94
N THR A 66 11.25 -0.76 -4.91
CA THR A 66 10.47 -1.27 -3.78
C THR A 66 10.87 -0.54 -2.51
N ARG A 67 9.95 0.22 -1.93
CA ARG A 67 10.12 0.86 -0.63
C ARG A 67 9.54 -0.03 0.46
N VAL A 68 10.37 -0.34 1.45
CA VAL A 68 9.97 -1.10 2.63
C VAL A 68 9.96 -0.16 3.83
N ILE A 69 8.89 -0.21 4.61
CA ILE A 69 8.75 0.47 5.90
C ILE A 69 8.52 -0.64 6.93
N GLU A 70 9.49 -0.83 7.82
CA GLU A 70 9.40 -1.80 8.90
C GLU A 70 8.38 -1.34 9.97
N LYS A 71 7.93 -2.28 10.81
CA LYS A 71 7.12 -1.99 12.01
C LYS A 71 7.77 -0.96 12.96
N SER A 72 9.11 -0.87 12.93
CA SER A 72 9.89 0.12 13.70
C SER A 72 9.77 1.55 13.16
N GLY A 73 9.17 1.73 11.98
CA GLY A 73 9.17 2.99 11.23
C GLY A 73 10.42 3.21 10.38
N LYS A 74 11.47 2.37 10.54
CA LYS A 74 12.64 2.41 9.68
C LYS A 74 12.23 2.08 8.24
N SER A 75 12.70 2.89 7.28
CA SER A 75 12.41 2.65 5.87
C SER A 75 13.69 2.59 5.04
N PHE A 76 13.65 1.78 3.99
CA PHE A 76 14.70 1.70 2.99
C PHE A 76 14.11 1.36 1.63
N THR A 77 14.89 1.61 0.59
CA THR A 77 14.47 1.45 -0.80
C THR A 77 15.38 0.47 -1.51
N LEU A 78 14.79 -0.58 -2.07
CA LEU A 78 15.43 -1.57 -2.91
C LEU A 78 15.26 -1.14 -4.38
N LYS A 79 16.36 -1.18 -5.14
CA LYS A 79 16.36 -0.93 -6.59
C LYS A 79 16.67 -2.24 -7.30
N GLY A 80 15.81 -2.66 -8.23
CA GLY A 80 15.95 -3.94 -8.95
C GLY A 80 15.66 -5.19 -8.11
N GLU A 81 15.91 -6.37 -8.68
CA GLU A 81 15.69 -7.70 -8.07
C GLU A 81 16.78 -8.11 -7.05
N SER A 82 17.63 -7.18 -6.60
CA SER A 82 18.68 -7.51 -5.63
C SER A 82 18.09 -7.68 -4.22
N GLU A 83 17.51 -8.85 -3.96
CA GLU A 83 17.09 -9.32 -2.63
C GLU A 83 18.30 -9.74 -1.76
N ALA A 84 19.50 -9.77 -2.34
CA ALA A 84 20.73 -10.18 -1.69
C ALA A 84 21.10 -9.22 -0.54
N GLY A 85 20.88 -9.69 0.70
CA GLY A 85 21.26 -8.97 1.93
C GLY A 85 20.07 -8.56 2.80
N LEU A 86 18.83 -8.88 2.43
CA LEU A 86 17.68 -8.68 3.31
C LEU A 86 17.76 -9.59 4.53
N LYS A 87 17.45 -9.04 5.70
CA LYS A 87 17.27 -9.85 6.93
C LYS A 87 16.15 -10.86 6.67
N LYS A 88 16.32 -12.10 7.13
CA LYS A 88 15.31 -13.18 7.00
C LYS A 88 13.91 -12.74 7.43
N GLU A 89 13.82 -11.88 8.45
CA GLU A 89 12.54 -11.31 8.91
C GLU A 89 11.81 -10.52 7.81
N ILE A 90 12.53 -9.69 7.06
CA ILE A 90 11.94 -8.84 6.01
C ILE A 90 11.57 -9.69 4.78
N GLN A 91 12.31 -10.76 4.52
CA GLN A 91 12.02 -11.66 3.39
C GLN A 91 10.59 -12.19 3.45
N VAL A 92 10.10 -12.57 4.64
CA VAL A 92 8.72 -13.07 4.80
C VAL A 92 7.68 -12.02 4.39
N TYR A 93 7.90 -10.74 4.72
CA TYR A 93 7.02 -9.65 4.27
C TYR A 93 7.13 -9.45 2.75
N MET A 94 8.33 -9.55 2.19
CA MET A 94 8.54 -9.40 0.75
C MET A 94 7.84 -10.52 -0.03
N ASP A 95 7.96 -11.76 0.43
CA ASP A 95 7.30 -12.94 -0.13
C ASP A 95 5.79 -12.78 -0.09
N HIS A 96 5.23 -12.38 1.07
CA HIS A 96 3.81 -12.11 1.20
C HIS A 96 3.35 -10.96 0.29
N ALA A 97 4.16 -9.91 0.15
CA ALA A 97 3.87 -8.81 -0.76
C ALA A 97 3.98 -9.21 -2.24
N ASN A 98 4.86 -10.13 -2.59
CA ASN A 98 4.98 -10.70 -3.94
C ASN A 98 3.74 -11.56 -4.27
N GLU A 99 3.31 -12.40 -3.33
CA GLU A 99 2.07 -13.19 -3.46
C GLU A 99 0.84 -12.28 -3.62
N GLY A 100 0.66 -11.31 -2.70
CA GLY A 100 -0.46 -10.38 -2.74
C GLY A 100 -0.50 -9.59 -4.06
N HIS A 101 0.65 -9.16 -4.58
CA HIS A 101 0.73 -8.50 -5.88
C HIS A 101 0.30 -9.43 -7.03
N ARG A 102 0.80 -10.67 -7.08
CA ARG A 102 0.40 -11.65 -8.09
C ARG A 102 -1.11 -11.93 -8.06
N ILE A 103 -1.70 -12.07 -6.86
CA ILE A 103 -3.14 -12.29 -6.70
C ILE A 103 -3.95 -11.09 -7.21
N CYS A 104 -3.55 -9.86 -6.84
CA CYS A 104 -4.26 -8.67 -7.32
C CYS A 104 -4.24 -8.56 -8.86
N LEU A 105 -3.11 -8.87 -9.51
CA LEU A 105 -3.01 -8.90 -10.97
C LEU A 105 -3.90 -9.99 -11.60
N ALA A 106 -3.95 -11.17 -10.97
CA ALA A 106 -4.83 -12.25 -11.43
C ALA A 106 -6.31 -11.87 -11.32
N LEU A 107 -6.71 -11.23 -10.22
CA LEU A 107 -8.06 -10.70 -10.02
C LEU A 107 -8.40 -9.60 -11.04
N GLU A 108 -7.49 -8.66 -11.27
CA GLU A 108 -7.66 -7.61 -12.28
C GLU A 108 -7.91 -8.24 -13.66
N SER A 109 -7.07 -9.19 -14.07
CA SER A 109 -7.20 -9.87 -15.37
C SER A 109 -8.54 -10.62 -15.51
N ALA A 110 -8.95 -11.33 -14.46
CA ALA A 110 -10.21 -12.08 -14.46
C ALA A 110 -11.44 -11.16 -14.56
N VAL A 111 -11.47 -10.08 -13.78
CA VAL A 111 -12.59 -9.13 -13.77
C VAL A 111 -12.63 -8.30 -15.05
N LEU A 112 -11.48 -7.84 -15.55
CA LEU A 112 -11.39 -7.11 -16.81
C LEU A 112 -11.87 -7.95 -18.00
N LYS A 113 -11.64 -9.27 -17.97
CA LYS A 113 -12.15 -10.18 -19.00
C LYS A 113 -13.68 -10.24 -19.01
N GLU A 114 -14.32 -10.19 -17.85
CA GLU A 114 -15.77 -10.23 -17.74
C GLU A 114 -16.41 -8.85 -18.02
N GLU A 115 -15.78 -7.77 -17.57
CA GLU A 115 -16.17 -6.40 -17.91
C GLU A 115 -16.23 -6.19 -19.44
N LYS A 116 -15.25 -6.70 -20.17
CA LYS A 116 -15.24 -6.67 -21.65
C LYS A 116 -16.39 -7.43 -22.32
N ARG A 117 -17.02 -8.38 -21.63
CA ARG A 117 -18.20 -9.10 -22.13
C ARG A 117 -19.50 -8.38 -21.80
N SER A 118 -19.47 -7.50 -20.81
CA SER A 118 -20.62 -6.78 -20.26
C SER A 118 -20.40 -5.28 -20.44
N GLU A 119 -20.74 -4.73 -21.61
CA GLU A 119 -20.46 -3.32 -21.98
C GLU A 119 -21.22 -2.24 -21.17
N ASN A 120 -21.99 -2.63 -20.14
CA ASN A 120 -22.98 -1.73 -19.52
C ASN A 120 -22.56 -1.12 -18.18
N VAL A 121 -21.58 -1.68 -17.45
CA VAL A 121 -21.19 -1.18 -16.11
C VAL A 121 -19.70 -1.43 -15.85
N PRO A 122 -18.93 -0.44 -15.36
CA PRO A 122 -17.55 -0.67 -14.94
C PRO A 122 -17.50 -1.58 -13.71
N PHE A 123 -16.57 -2.54 -13.70
CA PHE A 123 -16.46 -3.49 -12.59
C PHE A 123 -15.45 -3.05 -11.53
N PHE A 124 -14.62 -2.06 -11.83
CA PHE A 124 -13.64 -1.51 -10.89
C PHE A 124 -14.15 -0.23 -10.22
N PRO A 125 -13.76 0.03 -8.96
CA PRO A 125 -12.83 -0.76 -8.15
C PRO A 125 -13.50 -2.00 -7.52
N ILE A 126 -12.69 -3.04 -7.25
CA ILE A 126 -13.15 -4.24 -6.52
C ILE A 126 -12.50 -4.36 -5.14
N ILE A 127 -13.25 -4.93 -4.19
CA ILE A 127 -12.78 -5.22 -2.84
C ILE A 127 -13.07 -6.70 -2.53
N VAL A 128 -12.01 -7.46 -2.24
CA VAL A 128 -12.08 -8.89 -1.93
C VAL A 128 -11.65 -9.12 -0.48
N GLY A 129 -12.53 -9.75 0.29
CA GLY A 129 -12.30 -10.02 1.71
C GLY A 129 -12.53 -8.81 2.62
N ARG A 130 -12.19 -8.98 3.90
CA ARG A 130 -12.31 -7.96 4.95
C ARG A 130 -11.15 -8.10 5.94
N LYS A 131 -10.84 -7.01 6.66
CA LYS A 131 -9.81 -7.04 7.71
C LYS A 131 -10.19 -8.08 8.79
N PRO A 132 -9.29 -9.02 9.16
CA PRO A 132 -9.52 -9.96 10.26
C PRO A 132 -9.63 -9.25 11.62
N GLY A 133 -10.39 -9.85 12.55
CA GLY A 133 -10.50 -9.36 13.94
C GLY A 133 -9.22 -9.58 14.76
N ASN A 134 -8.53 -10.69 14.52
CA ASN A 134 -7.25 -11.02 15.15
C ASN A 134 -6.12 -10.83 14.13
N THR A 135 -5.26 -9.85 14.37
CA THR A 135 -4.17 -9.50 13.46
C THR A 135 -2.86 -10.11 13.95
N GLU A 136 -2.20 -10.86 13.08
CA GLU A 136 -0.88 -11.47 13.33
C GLU A 136 0.12 -10.99 12.28
N SER A 137 1.41 -11.12 12.59
CA SER A 137 2.50 -10.86 11.65
C SER A 137 2.79 -12.10 10.79
N PRO A 138 3.22 -11.92 9.52
CA PRO A 138 3.76 -13.02 8.73
C PRO A 138 4.95 -13.69 9.45
N GLN A 139 4.94 -15.02 9.52
CA GLN A 139 6.06 -15.81 10.06
C GLN A 139 6.64 -16.72 8.98
N ALA A 140 7.94 -16.99 9.06
CA ALA A 140 8.58 -17.98 8.21
C ALA A 140 7.98 -19.35 8.52
N VAL A 141 7.45 -20.03 7.50
CA VAL A 141 6.88 -21.36 7.66
C VAL A 141 8.01 -22.33 7.99
N THR A 142 8.13 -22.77 9.24
CA THR A 142 8.80 -24.04 9.53
C THR A 142 7.91 -25.16 9.00
N PRO A 143 8.45 -26.15 8.26
CA PRO A 143 7.67 -27.31 7.88
C PRO A 143 7.13 -27.99 9.15
N PRO A 144 5.88 -28.45 9.17
CA PRO A 144 5.34 -29.13 10.34
C PRO A 144 6.16 -30.39 10.57
N LEU A 145 6.85 -30.45 11.71
CA LEU A 145 7.33 -31.71 12.26
C LEU A 145 6.08 -32.51 12.60
N LEU A 146 5.91 -33.65 11.92
CA LEU A 146 4.96 -34.69 12.32
C LEU A 146 5.36 -35.17 13.71
N ASP A 147 4.79 -34.57 14.75
CA ASP A 147 4.91 -35.12 16.10
C ASP A 147 3.82 -36.17 16.27
N ASN A 148 4.19 -37.40 15.92
CA ASN A 148 3.38 -38.59 16.01
C ASN A 148 3.63 -39.20 17.40
N THR A 149 2.90 -38.74 18.41
CA THR A 149 3.00 -39.29 19.77
C THR A 149 1.61 -39.68 20.27
N ASN A 150 1.34 -40.98 20.17
CA ASN A 150 0.21 -41.66 20.77
C ASN A 150 0.28 -41.60 22.30
N SER A 151 -0.81 -41.17 22.96
CA SER A 151 -1.31 -41.67 24.25
C SER A 151 -2.54 -40.84 24.65
N SER A 152 -3.66 -41.31 25.19
CA SER A 152 -4.26 -42.62 25.40
C SER A 152 -5.72 -42.27 25.69
N LYS A 153 -6.67 -42.88 24.97
CA LYS A 153 -8.10 -42.73 25.26
C LYS A 153 -8.41 -43.50 26.53
N GLU A 154 -8.91 -42.81 27.55
CA GLU A 154 -9.66 -43.43 28.65
C GLU A 154 -11.09 -42.90 28.57
N VAL A 155 -11.98 -43.69 27.97
CA VAL A 155 -13.43 -43.55 28.15
C VAL A 155 -13.95 -44.95 28.43
N THR A 156 -14.52 -45.09 29.61
CA THR A 156 -15.10 -46.29 30.19
C THR A 156 -16.32 -46.78 29.41
N ALA A 157 -16.47 -48.12 29.40
CA ALA A 157 -17.45 -48.89 28.66
C ALA A 157 -18.75 -49.15 29.43
N LEU A 158 -19.89 -49.15 28.73
CA LEU A 158 -21.03 -50.11 28.70
C LEU A 158 -22.18 -49.38 27.96
N ASP A 159 -23.02 -49.97 27.10
CA ASP A 159 -23.46 -51.35 26.98
C ASP A 159 -23.99 -51.63 25.56
N ARG A 160 -24.08 -52.93 25.29
CA ARG A 160 -24.43 -53.72 24.11
C ARG A 160 -25.86 -53.50 23.59
N ASN A 161 -26.06 -53.58 22.26
CA ASN A 161 -27.05 -54.45 21.61
C ASN A 161 -26.86 -54.52 20.07
N LEU A 162 -26.80 -55.77 19.57
CA LEU A 162 -26.76 -56.16 18.16
C LEU A 162 -28.17 -56.40 17.62
N ALA A 163 -28.42 -56.03 16.36
CA ALA A 163 -29.15 -56.84 15.36
C ALA A 163 -28.92 -56.27 13.94
N ALA A 164 -28.97 -57.15 12.95
CA ALA A 164 -28.29 -57.05 11.65
C ALA A 164 -29.17 -56.64 10.45
N SER A 165 -28.50 -56.19 9.36
CA SER A 165 -28.82 -56.39 7.91
C SER A 165 -30.14 -55.80 7.37
N SER A 166 -30.32 -55.18 6.18
CA SER A 166 -29.61 -55.04 4.89
C SER A 166 -30.39 -53.99 4.04
N ALA A 167 -29.72 -53.28 3.11
CA ALA A 167 -30.23 -52.17 2.25
C ALA A 167 -31.12 -52.63 1.05
N PRO A 168 -31.48 -51.82 -0.01
CA PRO A 168 -31.41 -50.35 -0.26
C PRO A 168 -32.68 -49.72 -0.95
N VAL A 169 -32.58 -48.44 -1.38
CA VAL A 169 -33.19 -47.76 -2.57
C VAL A 169 -34.17 -46.56 -2.35
N GLN A 170 -33.65 -45.38 -2.73
CA GLN A 170 -34.18 -44.17 -3.43
C GLN A 170 -35.59 -43.54 -3.19
N THR A 171 -35.50 -42.21 -2.97
CA THR A 171 -36.36 -41.05 -3.31
C THR A 171 -37.85 -41.00 -2.90
N PRO A 172 -38.34 -39.79 -2.56
CA PRO A 172 -39.36 -39.21 -3.44
C PRO A 172 -39.30 -37.68 -3.63
N ASN A 173 -39.70 -37.27 -4.84
CA ASN A 173 -40.19 -35.94 -5.20
C ASN A 173 -41.49 -35.60 -4.46
N CYS A 174 -41.70 -34.32 -4.15
CA CYS A 174 -43.05 -33.75 -3.98
C CYS A 174 -43.16 -32.37 -4.64
N THR A 175 -44.24 -32.23 -5.39
CA THR A 175 -44.75 -31.12 -6.21
C THR A 175 -45.34 -29.95 -5.36
N PRO A 176 -45.60 -28.76 -5.97
CA PRO A 176 -45.98 -27.51 -5.29
C PRO A 176 -47.51 -27.23 -5.28
N PRO A 177 -47.98 -26.21 -4.52
CA PRO A 177 -48.62 -25.02 -5.15
C PRO A 177 -48.39 -23.69 -4.38
N SER A 178 -48.12 -22.56 -5.06
CA SER A 178 -49.03 -21.43 -5.39
C SER A 178 -49.51 -20.56 -4.20
N GLU A 179 -49.05 -19.30 -4.11
CA GLU A 179 -49.84 -18.05 -4.21
C GLU A 179 -49.10 -16.81 -3.65
N VAL A 180 -48.84 -15.87 -4.57
CA VAL A 180 -48.94 -14.39 -4.54
C VAL A 180 -48.91 -13.66 -3.19
N SER A 181 -47.95 -12.75 -3.02
CA SER A 181 -48.25 -11.38 -2.55
C SER A 181 -47.17 -10.37 -2.98
N TYR A 182 -47.64 -9.29 -3.56
CA TYR A 182 -46.91 -8.11 -4.01
C TYR A 182 -47.00 -7.04 -2.90
N GLU A 183 -45.90 -6.37 -2.58
CA GLU A 183 -46.00 -4.94 -2.28
C GLU A 183 -44.69 -4.20 -2.56
N LYS A 184 -44.83 -3.18 -3.39
CA LYS A 184 -43.87 -2.16 -3.77
C LYS A 184 -43.95 -1.06 -2.72
N SER A 185 -42.84 -0.70 -2.07
CA SER A 185 -42.79 0.50 -1.23
C SER A 185 -41.61 1.39 -1.63
N THR A 186 -41.96 2.57 -2.11
CA THR A 186 -41.11 3.72 -2.42
C THR A 186 -41.39 4.76 -1.34
N PHE A 187 -40.40 5.14 -0.52
CA PHE A 187 -40.42 6.43 0.17
C PHE A 187 -39.03 7.06 0.27
N MET A 188 -39.06 8.36 0.06
CA MET A 188 -37.98 9.32 -0.09
C MET A 188 -37.78 10.13 1.21
N ILE A 189 -36.54 10.60 1.41
CA ILE A 189 -36.08 11.83 2.10
C ILE A 189 -36.23 11.90 3.64
N ASN A 190 -35.11 12.18 4.33
CA ASN A 190 -34.97 13.40 5.15
C ASN A 190 -33.51 13.64 5.59
N THR A 191 -32.98 14.74 5.08
CA THR A 191 -31.83 15.51 5.59
C THR A 191 -32.16 16.04 7.00
N ALA A 192 -31.26 15.86 7.94
CA ALA A 192 -31.23 16.66 9.17
C ALA A 192 -29.77 17.00 9.49
N GLU A 193 -29.49 18.29 9.38
CA GLU A 193 -28.25 18.93 9.80
C GLU A 193 -28.20 18.97 11.33
N THR A 194 -27.14 18.40 11.90
CA THR A 194 -26.73 18.70 13.28
C THR A 194 -25.24 18.99 13.27
N MET A 195 -24.90 20.27 13.42
CA MET A 195 -23.57 20.73 13.78
C MET A 195 -23.14 20.11 15.12
N CYS A 196 -22.05 19.37 15.13
CA CYS A 196 -21.18 19.27 16.30
C CYS A 196 -19.73 19.46 15.85
N SER A 197 -19.19 20.61 16.20
CA SER A 197 -17.78 20.98 16.11
C SER A 197 -16.93 20.06 17.00
N SER A 198 -15.97 19.36 16.42
CA SER A 198 -14.84 18.79 17.15
C SER A 198 -13.56 19.04 16.37
N VAL A 199 -12.81 20.01 16.86
CA VAL A 199 -11.46 20.37 16.46
C VAL A 199 -10.53 19.20 16.81
N HIS A 200 -10.10 18.42 15.81
CA HIS A 200 -8.86 17.66 15.93
C HIS A 200 -8.08 17.79 14.62
N GLN A 201 -6.89 18.34 14.79
CA GLN A 201 -5.93 18.68 13.75
C GLN A 201 -5.53 17.41 12.99
N THR A 202 -5.83 17.38 11.70
CA THR A 202 -5.28 16.38 10.79
C THR A 202 -3.82 16.72 10.53
N GLU A 203 -2.92 16.05 11.24
CA GLU A 203 -1.52 15.95 10.84
C GLU A 203 -1.46 15.25 9.49
N CYS A 204 -1.35 16.04 8.43
CA CYS A 204 -1.09 15.57 7.08
C CYS A 204 0.26 14.86 7.04
N SER A 205 0.24 13.54 7.08
CA SER A 205 1.37 12.66 6.77
C SER A 205 1.97 13.03 5.38
N PRO A 206 3.23 13.50 5.31
CA PRO A 206 3.85 13.84 4.04
C PRO A 206 4.67 12.65 3.57
N ASN A 207 4.10 11.72 2.79
CA ASN A 207 4.93 10.82 1.99
C ASN A 207 4.20 10.13 0.83
N SER A 208 3.97 10.90 -0.23
CA SER A 208 3.57 10.39 -1.54
C SER A 208 4.30 11.17 -2.63
N ALA A 209 5.60 10.94 -2.76
CA ALA A 209 6.36 11.53 -3.84
C ALA A 209 7.24 10.45 -4.47
N GLN A 210 7.02 10.18 -5.76
CA GLN A 210 7.83 9.24 -6.52
C GLN A 210 9.25 9.80 -6.66
N LEU A 211 10.27 8.95 -6.52
CA LEU A 211 11.66 9.36 -6.50
C LEU A 211 12.17 9.60 -7.93
N LEU A 212 12.65 10.81 -8.20
CA LEU A 212 13.13 11.25 -9.52
C LEU A 212 14.61 10.92 -9.72
N LYS A 213 15.47 11.30 -8.77
CA LYS A 213 16.92 11.09 -8.82
C LYS A 213 17.45 10.94 -7.40
N SER A 214 18.39 10.02 -7.18
CA SER A 214 19.02 9.84 -5.87
C SER A 214 20.52 9.65 -6.02
N VAL A 215 21.28 10.35 -5.18
CA VAL A 215 22.74 10.42 -5.21
C VAL A 215 23.26 10.28 -3.78
N PHE A 216 24.33 9.51 -3.61
CA PHE A 216 25.07 9.45 -2.36
C PHE A 216 26.12 10.55 -2.33
N VAL A 217 26.13 11.35 -1.26
CA VAL A 217 27.11 12.41 -1.04
C VAL A 217 27.99 12.03 0.15
N LYS A 218 29.29 11.88 -0.12
CA LYS A 218 30.31 11.53 0.88
C LYS A 218 30.24 12.51 2.06
N ASN A 219 30.28 11.98 3.29
CA ASN A 219 30.15 12.71 4.56
C ASN A 219 28.77 13.31 4.87
N VAL A 220 27.81 13.28 3.95
CA VAL A 220 26.46 13.81 4.16
C VAL A 220 25.46 12.67 4.30
N GLY A 221 25.34 11.83 3.27
CA GLY A 221 24.37 10.74 3.22
C GLY A 221 23.64 10.67 1.87
N TRP A 222 22.41 10.18 1.89
CA TRP A 222 21.59 10.01 0.68
C TRP A 222 20.75 11.25 0.41
N ALA A 223 20.89 11.84 -0.78
CA ALA A 223 20.04 12.90 -1.27
C ALA A 223 19.11 12.37 -2.37
N SER A 224 17.82 12.58 -2.23
CA SER A 224 16.80 12.11 -3.15
C SER A 224 15.88 13.25 -3.55
N GLN A 225 15.84 13.57 -4.83
CA GLN A 225 14.85 14.47 -5.40
C GLN A 225 13.60 13.69 -5.77
N LEU A 226 12.45 14.24 -5.43
CA LEU A 226 11.13 13.68 -5.66
C LEU A 226 10.49 14.35 -6.88
N THR A 227 9.56 13.68 -7.55
CA THR A 227 8.77 14.22 -8.67
C THR A 227 7.91 15.42 -8.27
N SER A 228 7.63 15.56 -6.98
CA SER A 228 7.00 16.75 -6.38
C SER A 228 7.91 17.98 -6.32
N GLY A 229 9.18 17.85 -6.70
CA GLY A 229 10.20 18.89 -6.53
C GLY A 229 10.79 18.95 -5.12
N ALA A 230 10.28 18.14 -4.17
CA ALA A 230 10.86 18.04 -2.85
C ALA A 230 12.22 17.32 -2.89
N VAL A 231 13.16 17.79 -2.07
CA VAL A 231 14.44 17.14 -1.83
C VAL A 231 14.42 16.56 -0.43
N TRP A 232 14.63 15.25 -0.36
CA TRP A 232 14.77 14.51 0.88
C TRP A 232 16.22 14.07 1.06
N VAL A 233 16.80 14.39 2.20
CA VAL A 233 18.16 14.01 2.57
C VAL A 233 18.11 13.14 3.81
N GLN A 234 18.67 11.95 3.73
CA GLN A 234 18.93 11.08 4.87
C GLN A 234 20.42 11.16 5.20
N PHE A 235 20.73 11.72 6.37
CA PHE A 235 22.11 11.89 6.80
C PHE A 235 22.66 10.59 7.38
N ASN A 236 23.99 10.47 7.39
CA ASN A 236 24.69 9.30 7.93
C ASN A 236 24.44 9.07 9.43
N ASP A 237 24.07 10.13 10.16
CA ASP A 237 23.70 10.06 11.58
C ASP A 237 22.28 9.52 11.82
N GLY A 238 21.55 9.17 10.75
CA GLY A 238 20.17 8.65 10.81
C GLY A 238 19.09 9.72 10.79
N SER A 239 19.46 11.01 10.91
CA SER A 239 18.52 12.12 10.79
C SER A 239 18.07 12.32 9.34
N GLN A 240 16.95 13.01 9.16
CA GLN A 240 16.35 13.27 7.86
C GLN A 240 15.97 14.73 7.73
N LEU A 241 16.04 15.25 6.51
CA LEU A 241 15.64 16.61 6.17
C LEU A 241 14.86 16.60 4.87
N VAL A 242 13.66 17.19 4.88
CA VAL A 242 12.79 17.35 3.71
C VAL A 242 12.64 18.83 3.44
N ALA A 243 12.98 19.25 2.23
CA ALA A 243 12.72 20.59 1.72
C ALA A 243 11.81 20.49 0.49
N GLN A 244 10.67 21.17 0.47
CA GLN A 244 9.73 21.12 -0.65
C GLN A 244 9.91 22.34 -1.57
N ALA A 245 9.99 22.11 -2.88
CA ALA A 245 10.05 23.21 -3.85
C ALA A 245 8.81 24.11 -3.74
N GLY A 246 9.03 25.43 -3.66
CA GLY A 246 7.97 26.43 -3.54
C GLY A 246 7.39 26.58 -2.13
N VAL A 247 7.91 25.85 -1.13
CA VAL A 247 7.53 26.01 0.27
C VAL A 247 8.74 26.51 1.05
N SER A 248 8.64 27.70 1.65
CA SER A 248 9.68 28.24 2.54
C SER A 248 9.64 27.58 3.93
N SER A 249 9.57 26.26 3.98
CA SER A 249 9.68 25.50 5.23
C SER A 249 10.41 24.18 5.01
N VAL A 250 11.21 23.80 5.98
CA VAL A 250 11.95 22.55 6.01
C VAL A 250 11.46 21.68 7.17
N THR A 251 11.39 20.38 6.94
CA THR A 251 11.02 19.40 7.96
C THR A 251 12.25 18.58 8.32
N TYR A 252 12.67 18.64 9.57
CA TYR A 252 13.76 17.85 10.10
C TYR A 252 13.20 16.70 10.95
N THR A 253 13.80 15.52 10.83
CA THR A 253 13.55 14.38 11.72
C THR A 253 14.87 13.99 12.34
N SER A 254 14.96 14.06 13.67
CA SER A 254 16.16 13.64 14.39
C SER A 254 16.34 12.11 14.35
N PRO A 255 17.54 11.60 14.71
CA PRO A 255 17.81 10.16 14.70
C PRO A 255 16.93 9.35 15.66
N ASP A 256 16.39 9.99 16.69
CA ASP A 256 15.42 9.44 17.65
C ASP A 256 13.98 9.40 17.11
N GLY A 257 13.74 9.92 15.89
CA GLY A 257 12.44 9.93 15.23
C GLY A 257 11.58 11.15 15.54
N GLN A 258 12.04 12.12 16.33
CA GLN A 258 11.28 13.35 16.57
C GLN A 258 11.29 14.26 15.33
N THR A 259 10.11 14.73 14.90
CA THR A 259 9.97 15.59 13.72
C THR A 259 9.68 17.03 14.12
N SER A 260 10.46 17.96 13.57
CA SER A 260 10.32 19.41 13.77
C SER A 260 10.24 20.12 12.41
N ARG A 261 9.28 21.02 12.26
CA ARG A 261 9.11 21.84 11.05
C ARG A 261 9.56 23.27 11.33
N TYR A 262 10.39 23.81 10.44
CA TYR A 262 10.92 25.17 10.53
C TYR A 262 10.54 25.95 9.28
N GLY A 263 9.82 27.06 9.44
CA GLY A 263 9.51 28.02 8.39
C GLY A 263 10.64 29.04 8.16
N GLU A 264 10.42 29.92 7.18
CA GLU A 264 11.37 30.96 6.75
C GLU A 264 11.78 31.92 7.89
N ASN A 265 10.87 32.19 8.82
CA ASN A 265 11.07 33.14 9.91
C ASN A 265 11.50 32.47 11.23
N ASP A 266 11.66 31.14 11.24
CA ASP A 266 12.02 30.41 12.44
C ASP A 266 13.54 30.45 12.68
N LYS A 267 13.94 30.59 13.95
CA LYS A 267 15.35 30.49 14.33
C LYS A 267 15.82 29.04 14.20
N LEU A 268 16.44 28.75 13.06
CA LEU A 268 17.04 27.44 12.79
C LEU A 268 18.21 27.17 13.76
N PRO A 269 18.21 26.03 14.47
CA PRO A 269 19.37 25.57 15.23
C PRO A 269 20.60 25.41 14.32
N GLU A 270 21.80 25.61 14.87
CA GLU A 270 23.05 25.61 14.09
C GLU A 270 23.29 24.27 13.36
N TYR A 271 22.99 23.15 14.02
CA TYR A 271 23.10 21.82 13.41
C TYR A 271 22.17 21.61 12.20
N ILE A 272 21.06 22.36 12.09
CA ILE A 272 20.18 22.33 10.92
C ILE A 272 20.72 23.24 9.82
N LYS A 273 21.33 24.37 10.15
CA LYS A 273 21.97 25.26 9.17
C LYS A 273 23.14 24.57 8.46
N GLU A 274 23.98 23.84 9.21
CA GLU A 274 25.07 23.04 8.63
C GLU A 274 24.52 22.00 7.64
N LYS A 275 23.44 21.32 8.00
CA LYS A 275 22.74 20.34 7.15
C LYS A 275 22.09 20.98 5.92
N LEU A 276 21.53 22.19 6.06
CA LEU A 276 21.00 22.98 4.95
C LEU A 276 22.09 23.50 4.01
N HIS A 277 23.28 23.81 4.53
CA HIS A 277 24.41 24.20 3.69
C HIS A 277 24.80 23.06 2.73
N CYS A 278 24.73 21.80 3.18
CA CYS A 278 24.92 20.63 2.31
C CYS A 278 23.84 20.53 1.20
N LEU A 279 22.60 20.96 1.48
CA LEU A 279 21.51 20.94 0.49
C LEU A 279 21.81 21.85 -0.71
N SER A 280 22.40 23.02 -0.48
CA SER A 280 22.83 23.90 -1.57
C SER A 280 23.85 23.23 -2.49
N SER A 281 24.84 22.53 -1.93
CA SER A 281 25.82 21.76 -2.71
C SER A 281 25.18 20.60 -3.47
N ILE A 282 24.22 19.91 -2.86
CA ILE A 282 23.44 18.82 -3.46
C ILE A 282 22.58 19.31 -4.63
N LEU A 283 21.91 20.45 -4.46
CA LEU A 283 21.07 21.04 -5.51
C LEU A 283 21.89 21.38 -6.76
N VAL A 284 23.11 21.89 -6.59
CA VAL A 284 24.05 22.14 -7.69
C VAL A 284 24.41 20.85 -8.45
N MET A 285 24.54 19.71 -7.75
CA MET A 285 24.75 18.40 -8.39
C MET A 285 23.52 17.90 -9.16
N PHE A 286 22.32 18.38 -8.81
CA PHE A 286 21.10 18.07 -9.56
C PHE A 286 20.88 18.98 -10.76
N THR A 287 21.41 20.21 -10.75
CA THR A 287 21.26 21.19 -11.84
C THR A 287 22.36 21.14 -12.89
N ASN A 288 23.54 20.60 -12.57
CA ASN A 288 24.61 20.39 -13.55
C ASN A 288 24.55 18.97 -14.11
N PRO A 289 24.28 18.77 -15.42
CA PRO A 289 24.63 17.52 -16.07
C PRO A 289 26.15 17.50 -16.11
N ALA A 290 26.78 16.67 -15.27
CA ALA A 290 28.15 16.27 -15.55
C ALA A 290 28.12 15.60 -16.94
N GLY A 291 28.66 16.29 -17.94
CA GLY A 291 29.04 15.67 -19.19
C GLY A 291 30.02 14.53 -18.90
N PRO A 292 30.14 13.55 -19.81
CA PRO A 292 31.02 12.42 -19.58
C PRO A 292 32.46 12.94 -19.47
N HIS A 293 33.13 12.65 -18.34
CA HIS A 293 34.48 12.10 -18.24
C HIS A 293 34.87 11.92 -16.76
#